data_AF-E0RXS7-F1
#
_entry.id   AF-E0RXS7-F1
#
_cell.length_a   1.000
_cell.length_b   1.000
_cell.length_c   1.000
_cell.angle_alpha   90.00
_cell.angle_beta   90.00
_cell.angle_gamma   90.00
#
_symmetry.space_group_name_H-M   'P 1'
#
loop_
_entity.id
_entity.type
_entity.pdbx_description
1 polymer ?
#
loop_
_entity_poly.entity_id
_entity_poly.type
_entity_poly.pdbx_seq_one_letter_code
_entity_poly.pdbx_strand_id
1 'polypeptide(L)'
;MFLEEHGISSYEELVKKTDSMDEEIEELNNRIKARNQKMADNKELQNAIIAYSKNGDDPEIRKKAKEVFNKVPGGKLPKMADLRREYGELIETNRPDFQQYVQLRKERKNYLIARKNLELLLLREEAEKEENAKVQPSKSSRSETSL
;
A
#
# COMPACT_ATOMS: atom_id res chain seq x y z
N MET A 1 22.62 -11.71 -6.64
CA MET A 1 21.71 -12.01 -5.50
C MET A 1 20.71 -10.87 -5.35
N PHE A 2 19.53 -11.08 -4.75
CA PHE A 2 18.48 -10.04 -4.60
C PHE A 2 19.02 -8.69 -4.10
N LEU A 3 19.91 -8.71 -3.10
CA LEU A 3 20.51 -7.51 -2.54
C LEU A 3 21.38 -6.75 -3.55
N GLU A 4 22.24 -7.45 -4.30
CA GLU A 4 23.10 -6.85 -5.33
C GLU A 4 22.27 -6.24 -6.47
N GLU A 5 21.23 -6.94 -6.92
CA GLU A 5 20.31 -6.47 -7.97
C GLU A 5 19.59 -5.17 -7.60
N HIS A 6 19.33 -4.98 -6.30
CA HIS A 6 18.62 -3.81 -5.77
C HIS A 6 19.57 -2.80 -5.09
N GLY A 7 20.89 -3.01 -5.20
CA GLY A 7 21.90 -2.13 -4.61
C GLY A 7 21.86 -2.03 -3.08
N ILE A 8 21.36 -3.07 -2.40
CA ILE A 8 21.19 -3.11 -0.95
C ILE A 8 22.44 -3.69 -0.30
N SER A 9 23.04 -2.93 0.60
CA SER A 9 24.34 -3.26 1.22
C SER A 9 24.21 -3.98 2.56
N SER A 10 23.03 -3.96 3.20
CA SER A 10 22.84 -4.50 4.55
C SER A 10 21.41 -4.93 4.83
N TYR A 11 21.23 -5.76 5.87
CA TYR A 11 19.90 -6.10 6.40
C TYR A 11 19.15 -4.85 6.89
N GLU A 12 19.85 -3.92 7.54
CA GLU A 12 19.23 -2.68 8.03
C GLU A 12 18.69 -1.82 6.88
N GLU A 13 19.42 -1.71 5.77
CA GLU A 13 18.97 -1.01 4.58
C GLU A 13 17.76 -1.70 3.95
N LEU A 14 17.74 -3.04 3.92
CA LEU A 14 16.60 -3.82 3.45
C LEU A 14 15.34 -3.57 4.29
N VAL A 15 15.48 -3.52 5.62
CA VAL A 15 14.39 -3.20 6.54
C VAL A 15 13.87 -1.79 6.25
N LYS A 16 14.74 -0.78 6.23
CA LYS A 16 14.37 0.62 5.96
C LYS A 16 13.63 0.79 4.63
N LYS A 17 14.10 0.15 3.56
CA LYS A 17 13.41 0.17 2.26
C LYS A 17 12.03 -0.48 2.35
N THR A 18 11.91 -1.62 3.03
CA THR A 18 10.61 -2.30 3.21
C THR A 18 9.62 -1.42 3.97
N ASP A 19 10.06 -0.78 5.06
CA ASP A 19 9.20 0.08 5.89
C ASP A 19 8.78 1.35 5.13
N SER A 20 9.70 1.98 4.39
CA SER A 20 9.38 3.10 3.49
C SER A 20 8.36 2.71 2.40
N MET A 21 8.48 1.51 1.83
CA MET A 21 7.49 1.02 0.87
C MET A 21 6.11 0.81 1.52
N ASP A 22 6.06 0.43 2.80
CA ASP A 22 4.80 0.28 3.53
C ASP A 22 4.11 1.63 3.76
N GLU A 23 4.88 2.65 4.12
CA GLU A 23 4.39 4.04 4.23
C GLU A 23 3.85 4.54 2.88
N GLU A 24 4.61 4.38 1.79
CA GLU A 24 4.16 4.79 0.45
C GLU A 24 2.89 4.06 -0.01
N ILE A 25 2.79 2.74 0.28
CA ILE A 25 1.61 1.94 -0.03
C ILE A 25 0.40 2.45 0.75
N GLU A 26 0.56 2.79 2.03
CA GLU A 26 -0.51 3.33 2.86
C GLU A 26 -0.99 4.69 2.33
N GLU A 27 -0.07 5.59 2.02
CA GLU A 27 -0.40 6.90 1.43
C GLU A 27 -1.14 6.78 0.10
N LEU A 28 -0.66 5.93 -0.82
CA LEU A 28 -1.31 5.68 -2.10
C LEU A 28 -2.71 5.10 -1.89
N ASN A 29 -2.86 4.13 -1.00
CA ASN A 29 -4.16 3.54 -0.67
C ASN A 29 -5.15 4.59 -0.14
N ASN A 30 -4.69 5.49 0.72
CA ASN A 30 -5.52 6.57 1.26
C ASN A 30 -5.95 7.56 0.17
N ARG A 31 -5.02 7.96 -0.73
CA ARG A 31 -5.32 8.80 -1.89
C ARG A 31 -6.33 8.14 -2.84
N ILE A 32 -6.13 6.86 -3.15
CA ILE A 32 -7.01 6.08 -4.02
C ILE A 32 -8.41 5.97 -3.43
N LYS A 33 -8.52 5.64 -2.13
CA LYS A 33 -9.81 5.58 -1.43
C LYS A 33 -10.54 6.92 -1.46
N ALA A 34 -9.85 8.01 -1.17
CA ALA A 34 -10.44 9.34 -1.19
C ALA A 34 -10.96 9.73 -2.59
N ARG A 35 -10.18 9.48 -3.66
CA ARG A 35 -10.65 9.75 -5.03
C ARG A 35 -11.79 8.84 -5.44
N ASN A 36 -11.75 7.55 -5.07
CA ASN A 36 -12.83 6.62 -5.32
C ASN A 36 -14.14 7.05 -4.64
N GLN A 37 -14.07 7.56 -3.41
CA GLN A 37 -15.24 8.11 -2.73
C GLN A 37 -15.79 9.33 -3.48
N LYS A 38 -14.93 10.28 -3.88
CA LYS A 38 -15.36 11.44 -4.69
C LYS A 38 -16.01 11.02 -6.01
N MET A 39 -15.47 10.01 -6.69
CA MET A 39 -16.06 9.45 -7.91
C MET A 39 -17.44 8.83 -7.64
N ALA A 40 -17.61 8.12 -6.52
CA ALA A 40 -18.88 7.54 -6.13
C ALA A 40 -19.93 8.63 -5.84
N ASP A 41 -19.57 9.63 -5.03
CA ASP A 41 -20.46 10.76 -4.68
C ASP A 41 -20.86 11.55 -5.93
N ASN A 42 -19.90 11.82 -6.83
CA ASN A 42 -20.16 12.50 -8.09
C ASN A 42 -21.13 11.68 -8.98
N LYS A 43 -20.95 10.35 -9.05
CA LYS A 43 -21.85 9.47 -9.81
C LYS A 43 -23.24 9.36 -9.19
N GLU A 44 -23.35 9.32 -7.86
CA GLU A 44 -24.62 9.38 -7.13
C GLU A 44 -25.38 10.66 -7.49
N LEU A 45 -24.69 11.80 -7.49
CA LEU A 45 -25.26 13.10 -7.85
C LEU A 45 -25.68 13.18 -9.33
N GLN A 46 -24.85 12.68 -10.25
CA GLN A 46 -25.22 12.57 -11.66
C GLN A 46 -26.50 11.75 -11.85
N ASN A 47 -26.59 10.59 -11.20
CA ASN A 47 -27.76 9.73 -11.29
C ASN A 47 -29.01 10.40 -10.70
N ALA A 48 -28.89 11.06 -9.55
CA ALA A 48 -29.99 11.78 -8.91
C ALA A 48 -30.55 12.89 -9.79
N ILE A 49 -29.68 13.68 -10.45
CA ILE A 49 -30.11 14.75 -11.36
C ILE A 49 -30.81 14.17 -12.61
N ILE A 50 -30.27 13.09 -13.18
CA ILE A 50 -30.89 12.42 -14.33
C ILE A 50 -32.26 11.84 -13.96
N ALA A 51 -32.36 11.14 -12.82
CA ALA A 51 -33.61 10.55 -12.36
C ALA A 51 -34.68 11.60 -12.08
N TYR A 52 -34.31 12.68 -11.38
CA TYR A 52 -35.21 13.80 -11.10
C TYR A 52 -35.65 14.52 -12.37
N SER A 53 -34.75 14.70 -13.34
CA SER A 53 -35.08 15.33 -14.63
C SER A 53 -36.05 14.50 -15.46
N LYS A 54 -36.01 13.16 -15.36
CA LYS A 54 -36.87 12.27 -16.14
C LYS A 54 -38.24 12.05 -15.49
N ASN A 55 -38.25 11.83 -14.18
CA ASN A 55 -39.41 11.34 -13.45
C ASN A 55 -39.65 12.12 -12.15
N GLY A 56 -39.39 13.43 -12.14
CA GLY A 56 -39.45 14.27 -10.93
C GLY A 56 -40.84 14.40 -10.30
N ASP A 57 -41.89 14.03 -11.02
CA ASP A 57 -43.28 14.01 -10.53
C ASP A 57 -43.57 12.82 -9.61
N ASP A 58 -42.77 11.76 -9.70
CA ASP A 58 -42.83 10.64 -8.78
C ASP A 58 -42.35 11.10 -7.37
N PRO A 59 -43.21 11.00 -6.33
CA PRO A 59 -42.86 11.41 -4.97
C PRO A 59 -41.63 10.68 -4.41
N GLU A 60 -41.43 9.41 -4.76
CA GLU A 60 -40.32 8.60 -4.27
C GLU A 60 -38.99 9.05 -4.92
N ILE A 61 -39.01 9.31 -6.23
CA ILE A 61 -37.83 9.80 -6.97
C ILE A 61 -37.44 11.19 -6.50
N ARG A 62 -38.43 12.07 -6.31
CA ARG A 62 -38.21 13.42 -5.75
C ARG A 62 -37.59 13.36 -4.37
N LYS A 63 -38.08 12.48 -3.49
CA LYS A 63 -37.52 12.31 -2.13
C LYS A 63 -36.06 11.86 -2.18
N LYS A 64 -35.76 10.78 -2.92
CA LYS A 64 -34.40 10.25 -3.06
C LYS A 64 -33.43 11.27 -3.65
N ALA A 65 -33.85 11.99 -4.71
CA ALA A 65 -33.03 13.03 -5.31
C ALA A 65 -32.72 14.17 -4.32
N LYS A 66 -33.72 14.61 -3.54
CA LYS A 66 -33.52 15.63 -2.48
C LYS A 66 -32.53 15.19 -1.41
N GLU A 67 -32.55 13.92 -1.00
CA GLU A 67 -31.59 13.38 -0.02
C GLU A 67 -30.15 13.52 -0.54
N VAL A 68 -29.92 13.25 -1.83
CA VAL A 68 -28.60 13.45 -2.46
C VAL A 68 -28.26 14.93 -2.59
N PHE A 69 -29.19 15.77 -3.01
CA PHE A 69 -28.96 17.22 -3.20
C PHE A 69 -28.63 17.93 -1.89
N ASN A 70 -29.22 17.52 -0.77
CA ASN A 70 -28.94 18.09 0.56
C ASN A 70 -27.51 17.82 1.05
N LYS A 71 -26.82 16.82 0.50
CA LYS A 71 -25.40 16.55 0.80
C LYS A 71 -24.46 17.54 0.09
N VAL A 72 -24.95 18.28 -0.91
CA VAL A 72 -24.12 19.23 -1.68
C VAL A 72 -23.84 20.48 -0.86
N PRO A 73 -22.57 20.80 -0.57
CA PRO A 73 -22.20 21.98 0.21
C PRO A 73 -22.69 23.27 -0.46
N GLY A 74 -23.30 24.17 0.31
CA GLY A 74 -23.79 25.46 -0.19
C GLY A 74 -25.08 25.39 -1.01
N GLY A 75 -25.72 24.23 -1.14
CA GLY A 75 -27.05 24.06 -1.73
C GLY A 75 -27.17 24.35 -3.23
N LYS A 76 -26.08 24.78 -3.89
CA LYS A 76 -26.05 25.05 -5.32
C LYS A 76 -25.61 23.80 -6.07
N LEU A 77 -26.53 23.22 -6.84
CA LEU A 77 -26.26 22.04 -7.65
C LEU A 77 -25.25 22.36 -8.78
N PRO A 78 -24.15 21.59 -8.90
CA PRO A 78 -23.24 21.67 -10.04
C PRO A 78 -23.93 21.32 -11.35
N LYS A 79 -23.39 21.81 -12.48
CA LYS A 79 -23.90 21.43 -13.81
C LYS A 79 -23.45 20.00 -14.16
N MET A 80 -24.27 19.29 -14.94
CA MET A 80 -23.92 17.95 -15.46
C MET A 80 -22.57 17.90 -16.18
N ALA A 81 -22.26 18.93 -16.97
CA ALA A 81 -20.98 19.00 -17.70
C ALA A 81 -19.79 19.06 -16.73
N ASP A 82 -19.90 19.85 -15.66
CA ASP A 82 -18.84 19.97 -14.65
C ASP A 82 -18.64 18.66 -13.88
N LEU A 83 -19.72 18.00 -13.49
CA LEU A 83 -19.64 16.71 -12.80
C LEU A 83 -18.97 15.64 -13.64
N ARG A 84 -19.30 15.56 -14.93
CA ARG A 84 -18.69 14.59 -15.86
C ARG A 84 -17.21 14.90 -16.10
N ARG A 85 -16.86 16.18 -16.24
CA ARG A 85 -15.47 16.61 -16.39
C ARG A 85 -14.65 16.22 -15.15
N GLU A 86 -15.14 16.57 -13.96
CA GLU A 86 -14.48 16.22 -12.69
C GLU A 86 -14.34 14.70 -12.53
N TYR A 87 -15.39 13.93 -12.87
CA TYR A 87 -15.32 12.47 -12.82
C TYR A 87 -14.22 11.90 -13.75
N GLY A 88 -14.09 12.46 -14.96
CA GLY A 88 -13.00 12.11 -15.87
C GLY A 88 -11.62 12.46 -15.31
N GLU A 89 -11.45 13.67 -14.77
CA GLU A 89 -10.21 14.11 -14.12
C GLU A 89 -9.83 13.23 -12.92
N LEU A 90 -10.81 12.82 -12.12
CA LEU A 90 -10.60 11.89 -11.00
C LEU A 90 -10.11 10.52 -11.49
N ILE A 91 -10.64 9.98 -12.59
CA ILE A 91 -10.14 8.73 -13.16
C ILE A 91 -8.69 8.87 -13.63
N GLU A 92 -8.40 9.93 -14.40
CA GLU A 92 -7.08 10.14 -14.97
C GLU A 92 -6.02 10.35 -13.88
N THR A 93 -6.36 11.07 -12.80
CA THR A 93 -5.47 11.27 -11.65
C THR A 93 -5.36 10.06 -10.74
N ASN A 94 -6.38 9.19 -10.68
CA ASN A 94 -6.35 7.99 -9.86
C ASN A 94 -5.62 6.81 -10.51
N ARG A 95 -5.60 6.76 -11.85
CA ARG A 95 -4.94 5.69 -12.62
C ARG A 95 -3.44 5.53 -12.27
N PRO A 96 -2.60 6.58 -12.27
CA PRO A 96 -1.18 6.42 -11.95
C PRO A 96 -0.95 5.98 -10.51
N ASP A 97 -1.67 6.55 -9.54
CA ASP A 97 -1.58 6.13 -8.13
C ASP A 97 -1.96 4.66 -7.94
N PHE A 98 -3.01 4.19 -8.62
CA PHE A 98 -3.40 2.78 -8.58
C PHE A 98 -2.35 1.86 -9.22
N GLN A 99 -1.77 2.25 -10.36
CA GLN A 99 -0.69 1.50 -10.99
C GLN A 99 0.54 1.40 -10.08
N GLN A 100 0.95 2.51 -9.47
CA GLN A 100 2.08 2.55 -8.52
C GLN A 100 1.79 1.69 -7.29
N TYR A 101 0.58 1.78 -6.72
CA TYR A 101 0.15 0.95 -5.60
C TYR A 101 0.28 -0.55 -5.92
N VAL A 102 -0.18 -0.98 -7.10
CA VAL A 102 -0.09 -2.39 -7.53
C VAL A 102 1.36 -2.82 -7.70
N GLN A 103 2.21 -1.97 -8.28
CA GLN A 103 3.63 -2.30 -8.46
C GLN A 103 4.37 -2.38 -7.13
N LEU A 104 4.22 -1.38 -6.26
CA LEU A 104 4.85 -1.36 -4.93
C LEU A 104 4.42 -2.55 -4.08
N ARG A 105 3.14 -2.95 -4.13
CA ARG A 105 2.65 -4.15 -3.43
C ARG A 105 3.35 -5.43 -3.90
N LYS A 106 3.66 -5.55 -5.21
CA LYS A 106 4.40 -6.70 -5.75
C LYS A 106 5.86 -6.64 -5.34
N GLU A 107 6.49 -5.48 -5.46
CA GLU A 107 7.89 -5.28 -5.11
C GLU A 107 8.12 -5.51 -3.61
N ARG A 108 7.28 -4.95 -2.73
CA ARG A 108 7.33 -5.13 -1.28
C ARG A 108 7.31 -6.60 -0.89
N LYS A 109 6.53 -7.43 -1.59
CA LYS A 109 6.51 -8.89 -1.35
C LYS A 109 7.89 -9.51 -1.55
N ASN A 110 8.63 -9.10 -2.58
CA ASN A 110 9.98 -9.61 -2.85
C ASN A 110 10.96 -9.16 -1.76
N TYR A 111 10.86 -7.91 -1.31
CA TYR A 111 11.66 -7.40 -0.19
C TYR A 111 11.40 -8.17 1.12
N LEU A 112 10.14 -8.48 1.44
CA LEU A 112 9.80 -9.29 2.60
C LEU A 112 10.38 -10.71 2.55
N ILE A 113 10.39 -11.33 1.35
CA ILE A 113 11.01 -12.64 1.13
C ILE A 113 12.52 -12.54 1.37
N ALA A 114 13.18 -11.55 0.77
CA ALA A 114 14.61 -11.34 0.97
C ALA A 114 14.96 -11.11 2.44
N ARG A 115 14.11 -10.35 3.16
CA ARG A 115 14.27 -10.09 4.59
C ARG A 115 14.20 -11.38 5.39
N LYS A 116 13.20 -12.22 5.12
CA LYS A 116 13.08 -13.52 5.80
C LYS A 116 14.23 -14.46 5.48
N ASN A 117 14.67 -14.49 4.23
CA ASN A 117 15.80 -15.32 3.81
C ASN A 117 17.09 -14.90 4.55
N LEU A 118 17.35 -13.60 4.66
CA LEU A 118 18.54 -13.10 5.36
C LEU A 118 18.47 -13.36 6.86
N GLU A 119 17.30 -13.21 7.49
CA GLU A 119 17.09 -13.57 8.90
C GLU A 119 17.40 -15.06 9.15
N LEU A 120 16.91 -15.96 8.29
CA LEU A 120 17.17 -17.41 8.41
C LEU A 120 18.65 -17.76 8.22
N LEU A 121 19.36 -17.07 7.31
CA LEU A 121 20.79 -17.26 7.11
C LEU A 121 21.59 -16.83 8.34
N LEU A 122 21.27 -15.66 8.92
CA LEU A 122 21.92 -15.15 10.12
C LEU A 122 21.72 -16.09 11.32
N LEU A 123 20.50 -16.57 11.54
CA LEU A 123 20.20 -17.54 12.60
C LEU A 123 20.99 -18.85 12.43
N ARG A 124 21.15 -19.31 11.18
CA ARG A 124 21.94 -20.51 10.88
C ARG A 124 23.42 -20.29 11.17
N GLU A 125 23.98 -19.14 10.77
CA GLU A 125 25.37 -18.79 11.04
C GLU A 125 25.65 -18.68 12.55
N GLU A 126 24.71 -18.13 13.32
CA GLU A 126 24.81 -18.07 14.78
C GLU A 126 24.82 -19.47 15.41
N ALA A 127 23.92 -20.35 14.98
CA ALA A 127 23.88 -21.73 15.46
C ALA A 127 25.17 -22.51 15.12
N GLU A 128 25.68 -22.35 13.90
CA GLU A 128 26.94 -22.97 13.47
C GLU A 128 28.14 -22.43 14.26
N LYS A 129 28.18 -21.13 14.56
CA LYS A 129 29.22 -20.53 15.42
C LYS A 129 29.15 -21.08 16.85
N GLU A 130 27.96 -21.21 17.43
CA GLU A 130 27.79 -21.79 18.76
C GLU A 130 28.23 -23.26 18.82
N GLU A 131 27.86 -24.07 17.82
CA GLU A 131 28.26 -25.48 17.73
C GLU A 131 29.78 -25.59 17.63
N ASN A 132 30.40 -24.82 16.74
CA ASN A 132 31.85 -24.79 16.58
C ASN A 132 32.57 -24.33 17.87
N ALA A 133 32.02 -23.35 18.59
CA ALA A 133 32.57 -22.90 19.86
C ALA A 133 32.49 -23.97 20.96
N LYS A 134 31.43 -24.79 20.99
CA LYS A 134 31.26 -25.92 21.94
C LYS A 134 32.23 -27.06 21.67
N VAL A 135 32.67 -27.25 20.43
CA VAL A 135 33.61 -28.32 20.04
C VAL A 135 35.08 -27.96 20.34
N GLN A 136 35.44 -26.68 20.45
CA GLN A 136 36.84 -26.23 20.60
C GLN A 136 37.46 -26.12 22.02
N PRO A 137 36.82 -26.34 23.19
CA PRO A 137 37.45 -26.04 24.49
C PRO A 137 38.28 -27.17 25.15
N SER A 138 38.69 -28.27 24.48
CA SER A 138 39.37 -29.40 25.17
C SER A 138 40.75 -29.85 24.67
N LYS A 139 41.43 -29.14 23.75
CA LYS A 139 42.75 -29.55 23.23
C LYS A 139 43.97 -28.77 23.74
N SER A 140 43.88 -28.08 24.89
CA SER A 140 45.05 -27.47 25.53
C SER A 140 45.10 -27.78 27.04
N SER A 141 45.48 -29.01 27.38
CA SER A 141 46.07 -29.38 28.68
C SER A 141 46.60 -30.80 28.61
N ARG A 142 47.71 -30.99 27.88
CA ARG A 142 48.66 -32.10 28.07
C ARG A 142 49.89 -31.83 27.18
N SER A 143 50.72 -30.89 27.61
CA SER A 143 52.13 -30.84 27.24
C SER A 143 52.90 -30.67 28.55
N GLU A 144 53.45 -31.77 29.03
CA GLU A 144 54.89 -31.92 29.23
C GLU A 144 55.39 -31.21 30.50
N THR A 145 55.42 -31.98 31.58
CA THR A 145 56.48 -31.83 32.58
C THR A 145 57.29 -33.12 32.54
N SER A 146 58.37 -33.07 31.76
CA SER A 146 59.52 -33.96 31.95
C SER A 146 60.33 -33.46 33.14
N LEU A 147 60.63 -34.37 34.07
CA LEU A 147 61.85 -34.55 34.88
C LEU A 147 61.49 -35.23 36.21
#